data_AF-A0A536QP95-F1
#
_entry.id   AF-A0A536QP95-F1
#
_cell.length_a   1.000
_cell.length_b   1.000
_cell.length_c   1.000
_cell.angle_alpha   90.00
_cell.angle_beta   90.00
_cell.angle_gamma   90.00
#
_symmetry.space_group_name_H-M   'P 1'
#
loop_
_entity.id
_entity.type
_entity.pdbx_description
1 polymer ?
#
loop_
_entity_poly.entity_id
_entity_poly.type
_entity_poly.pdbx_seq_one_letter_code
_entity_poly.pdbx_strand_id
1 'polypeptide(L)'
;MATELFAAIRGGDATAVERLLELDGGLVDAHDENGLSPVLAALYHGHNDIAKAILGRRPNLNVFEAAAAGDVARVRELVGGDPARANGTSPDGYSALGLAAFFK
;
A
#
# COMPACT_ATOMS: atom_id res chain seq x y z
N MET A 1 -14.04 2.01 11.25
CA MET A 1 -13.23 2.85 10.34
C MET A 1 -12.14 2.05 9.62
N ALA A 2 -11.00 1.71 10.22
CA ALA A 2 -9.96 0.92 9.52
C ALA A 2 -10.49 -0.45 9.04
N THR A 3 -11.15 -1.21 9.92
CA THR A 3 -11.76 -2.51 9.56
C THR A 3 -12.77 -2.39 8.41
N GLU A 4 -13.56 -1.31 8.37
CA GLU A 4 -14.53 -1.05 7.29
C GLU A 4 -13.82 -0.70 5.98
N LEU A 5 -12.73 0.09 6.03
CA LEU A 5 -11.91 0.39 4.87
C LEU A 5 -11.33 -0.90 4.27
N PHE A 6 -10.71 -1.74 5.09
CA PHE A 6 -10.15 -3.01 4.61
C PHE A 6 -11.24 -3.96 4.10
N ALA A 7 -12.43 -3.99 4.69
CA ALA A 7 -13.55 -4.75 4.15
C ALA A 7 -13.98 -4.24 2.76
N ALA A 8 -14.08 -2.91 2.58
CA ALA A 8 -14.40 -2.29 1.30
C ALA A 8 -13.33 -2.58 0.23
N ILE A 9 -12.04 -2.49 0.61
CA ILE A 9 -10.92 -2.83 -0.26
C ILE A 9 -11.02 -4.29 -0.69
N ARG A 10 -11.17 -5.24 0.23
CA ARG A 10 -11.28 -6.67 -0.10
C ARG A 10 -12.47 -6.96 -1.02
N GLY A 11 -13.59 -6.27 -0.79
CA GLY A 11 -14.80 -6.37 -1.60
C GLY A 11 -14.74 -5.68 -2.96
N GLY A 12 -13.69 -4.90 -3.24
CA GLY A 12 -13.61 -4.12 -4.49
C GLY A 12 -14.57 -2.92 -4.54
N ASP A 13 -15.07 -2.44 -3.40
CA ASP A 13 -16.01 -1.32 -3.34
C ASP A 13 -15.25 0.02 -3.32
N ALA A 14 -14.84 0.47 -4.51
CA ALA A 14 -14.13 1.73 -4.69
C ALA A 14 -14.92 2.94 -4.16
N THR A 15 -16.26 2.92 -4.22
CA THR A 15 -17.09 4.04 -3.76
C THR A 15 -17.06 4.12 -2.23
N ALA A 16 -17.16 2.99 -1.54
CA ALA A 16 -17.02 2.95 -0.10
C ALA A 16 -15.61 3.34 0.35
N VAL A 17 -14.57 2.90 -0.38
CA VAL A 17 -13.17 3.29 -0.09
C VAL A 17 -13.01 4.81 -0.17
N GLU A 18 -13.44 5.44 -1.26
CA GLU A 18 -13.34 6.90 -1.43
C GLU A 18 -14.08 7.64 -0.32
N ARG A 19 -15.32 7.24 -0.04
CA ARG A 19 -16.13 7.84 1.04
C ARG A 19 -15.44 7.72 2.40
N LEU A 20 -14.87 6.57 2.72
CA LEU A 20 -14.18 6.35 4.00
C LEU A 20 -12.91 7.20 4.11
N LEU A 21 -12.14 7.32 3.03
CA LEU A 21 -10.93 8.16 2.98
C LEU A 21 -11.26 9.67 2.96
N GLU A 22 -12.44 10.07 2.50
CA GLU A 22 -12.94 11.44 2.63
C GLU A 22 -13.35 11.77 4.07
N LEU A 23 -13.97 10.82 4.77
CA LEU A 23 -14.35 10.98 6.17
C LEU A 23 -13.14 11.04 7.09
N ASP A 24 -12.13 10.21 6.83
CA ASP A 24 -10.89 10.18 7.58
C ASP A 24 -9.70 9.89 6.65
N GLY A 25 -9.01 10.96 6.26
CA GLY A 25 -7.83 10.87 5.42
C GLY A 25 -6.64 10.16 6.09
N GLY A 26 -6.62 10.05 7.42
CA GLY A 26 -5.60 9.31 8.16
C GLY A 26 -5.66 7.81 7.91
N LEU A 27 -6.79 7.29 7.40
CA LEU A 27 -6.93 5.89 7.06
C LEU A 27 -6.04 5.45 5.88
N VAL A 28 -5.49 6.39 5.10
CA VAL A 28 -4.60 6.08 3.97
C VAL A 28 -3.31 5.37 4.41
N ASP A 29 -2.86 5.62 5.65
CA ASP A 29 -1.68 5.02 6.29
C ASP A 29 -2.06 4.00 7.38
N ALA A 30 -3.33 3.59 7.45
CA ALA A 30 -3.79 2.58 8.40
C ALA A 30 -3.13 1.21 8.12
N HIS A 31 -3.24 0.29 9.07
CA HIS A 31 -2.79 -1.09 8.89
C HIS A 31 -3.90 -2.02 9.38
N ASP A 32 -4.09 -3.15 8.69
CA ASP A 32 -5.04 -4.18 9.11
C ASP A 32 -4.46 -5.07 10.22
N GLU A 33 -5.21 -6.11 10.60
CA GLU A 33 -4.80 -7.07 11.64
C GLU A 33 -3.53 -7.87 11.29
N ASN A 34 -3.17 -7.94 10.00
CA ASN A 34 -1.95 -8.59 9.52
C ASN A 34 -0.81 -7.59 9.29
N GLY A 35 -1.03 -6.30 9.58
CA GLY A 35 -0.07 -5.24 9.32
C GLY A 35 0.03 -4.85 7.84
N LEU A 36 -0.99 -5.13 7.02
CA LEU A 36 -1.04 -4.67 5.64
C LEU A 36 -1.61 -3.26 5.56
N SER A 37 -0.96 -2.40 4.78
CA SER A 37 -1.50 -1.09 4.43
C SER A 37 -2.61 -1.19 3.40
N PRO A 38 -3.47 -0.16 3.29
CA PRO A 38 -4.55 -0.10 2.31
C PRO A 38 -4.08 -0.35 0.87
N VAL A 39 -2.92 0.20 0.50
CA VAL A 39 -2.36 0.03 -0.85
C VAL A 39 -1.97 -1.43 -1.11
N LEU A 40 -1.30 -2.11 -0.16
CA LEU A 40 -0.95 -3.51 -0.32
C LEU A 40 -2.19 -4.39 -0.36
N ALA A 41 -3.18 -4.14 0.50
CA ALA A 41 -4.45 -4.86 0.47
C ALA A 41 -5.12 -4.73 -0.92
N ALA A 42 -5.19 -3.52 -1.48
CA ALA A 42 -5.78 -3.32 -2.80
C ALA A 42 -5.01 -4.07 -3.91
N LEU A 43 -3.68 -4.02 -3.88
CA LEU A 43 -2.82 -4.73 -4.83
C LEU A 43 -2.95 -6.25 -4.71
N TYR A 44 -2.92 -6.81 -3.51
CA TYR A 44 -3.09 -8.25 -3.28
C TYR A 44 -4.44 -8.78 -3.76
N HIS A 45 -5.49 -7.97 -3.67
CA HIS A 45 -6.82 -8.32 -4.15
C HIS A 45 -7.04 -7.99 -5.65
N GLY A 46 -6.05 -7.43 -6.34
CA GLY A 46 -6.12 -7.10 -7.77
C GLY A 46 -6.92 -5.84 -8.10
N HIS A 47 -7.31 -5.05 -7.09
CA HIS A 47 -8.13 -3.85 -7.23
C HIS A 47 -7.27 -2.63 -7.55
N ASN A 48 -6.73 -2.61 -8.78
CA ASN A 48 -5.78 -1.59 -9.24
C ASN A 48 -6.37 -0.17 -9.27
N ASP A 49 -7.67 -0.03 -9.48
CA ASP A 49 -8.41 1.23 -9.40
C ASP A 49 -8.42 1.78 -7.97
N ILE A 50 -8.70 0.92 -6.99
CA ILE A 50 -8.65 1.26 -5.56
C ILE A 50 -7.22 1.60 -5.15
N ALA A 51 -6.23 0.83 -5.58
CA ALA A 51 -4.82 1.12 -5.31
C ALA A 51 -4.42 2.51 -5.85
N LYS A 52 -4.88 2.87 -7.06
CA LYS A 52 -4.64 4.20 -7.65
C LYS A 52 -5.33 5.31 -6.86
N ALA A 53 -6.57 5.11 -6.41
CA ALA A 53 -7.28 6.07 -5.57
C ALA A 53 -6.53 6.34 -4.26
N ILE A 54 -6.06 5.29 -3.60
CA ILE A 54 -5.26 5.39 -2.37
C ILE A 54 -3.94 6.13 -2.64
N LEU A 55 -3.19 5.73 -3.68
CA LEU A 55 -1.93 6.38 -4.07
C LEU A 55 -2.12 7.87 -4.42
N GLY A 56 -3.25 8.24 -5.02
CA GLY A 56 -3.61 9.63 -5.33
C GLY A 56 -3.66 10.53 -4.10
N ARG A 57 -3.88 9.95 -2.91
CA ARG A 57 -3.89 10.64 -1.62
C ARG A 57 -2.50 10.75 -0.96
N ARG A 58 -1.46 10.26 -1.64
CA ARG A 58 -0.05 10.34 -1.22
C ARG A 58 0.21 9.73 0.17
N PRO A 59 -0.12 8.45 0.38
CA PRO A 59 0.28 7.74 1.60
C PRO A 59 1.78 7.81 1.81
N ASN A 60 2.20 7.71 3.07
CA ASN A 60 3.61 7.65 3.43
C ASN A 60 4.15 6.23 3.22
N LEU A 61 4.41 5.90 1.95
CA LEU A 61 4.89 4.57 1.57
C LEU A 61 6.26 4.27 2.16
N ASN A 62 6.39 3.08 2.73
CA ASN A 62 7.65 2.43 3.00
C ASN A 62 8.23 1.80 1.71
N VAL A 63 9.43 1.21 1.81
CA VAL A 63 10.15 0.69 0.64
C VAL A 63 9.46 -0.52 -0.01
N PHE A 64 8.74 -1.33 0.76
CA PHE A 64 8.03 -2.51 0.27
C PHE A 64 6.75 -2.12 -0.46
N GLU A 65 6.01 -1.18 0.11
CA GLU A 65 4.78 -0.66 -0.50
C GLU A 65 5.07 0.14 -1.77
N ALA A 66 6.11 0.98 -1.73
CA ALA A 66 6.58 1.70 -2.92
C ALA A 66 7.05 0.74 -4.01
N ALA A 67 7.73 -0.36 -3.64
CA ALA A 67 8.15 -1.38 -4.58
C ALA A 67 6.95 -2.13 -5.19
N ALA A 68 5.96 -2.51 -4.38
CA ALA A 68 4.74 -3.15 -4.84
C ALA A 68 3.90 -2.24 -5.75
N ALA A 69 3.81 -0.95 -5.42
CA ALA A 69 3.09 0.06 -6.20
C ALA A 69 3.84 0.52 -7.47
N GLY A 70 5.09 0.09 -7.67
CA GLY A 70 5.94 0.53 -8.78
C GLY A 70 6.42 1.98 -8.68
N ASP A 71 6.38 2.60 -7.49
CA ASP A 71 6.88 3.95 -7.25
C ASP A 71 8.42 3.96 -7.15
N VAL A 72 9.06 3.90 -8.32
CA VAL A 72 10.53 3.89 -8.45
C VAL A 72 11.16 5.15 -7.83
N ALA A 73 10.48 6.29 -7.89
CA ALA A 73 10.99 7.54 -7.34
C ALA A 73 11.09 7.45 -5.81
N ARG A 74 10.02 6.98 -5.16
CA ARG A 74 9.99 6.79 -3.71
C ARG A 74 10.96 5.69 -3.25
N VAL A 75 11.07 4.58 -3.98
CA VAL A 75 12.07 3.54 -3.68
C VAL A 75 13.48 4.13 -3.71
N ARG A 76 13.83 4.91 -4.74
CA ARG A 76 15.15 5.56 -4.84
C ARG A 76 15.41 6.53 -3.69
N GLU A 77 14.42 7.33 -3.31
CA GLU A 77 14.53 8.25 -2.17
C GLU A 77 14.83 7.48 -0.87
N LEU A 78 14.03 6.46 -0.58
CA LEU A 78 14.15 5.68 0.66
C LEU A 78 15.47 4.92 0.76
N VAL A 79 15.89 4.28 -0.34
CA VAL A 79 17.15 3.52 -0.41
C VAL A 79 18.37 4.44 -0.47
N GLY A 80 18.25 5.61 -1.10
CA GLY A 80 19.31 6.62 -1.12
C GLY A 80 19.60 7.20 0.26
N GLY A 81 18.57 7.33 1.11
CA GLY A 81 18.73 7.73 2.51
C GLY A 81 19.29 6.64 3.42
N ASP A 82 18.91 5.38 3.17
CA ASP A 82 19.44 4.21 3.89
C ASP A 82 19.35 2.94 3.02
N PRO A 83 20.49 2.47 2.46
CA PRO A 83 20.51 1.27 1.63
C PRO A 83 20.05 0.00 2.34
N ALA A 84 20.14 -0.07 3.68
CA ALA A 84 19.72 -1.25 4.43
C ALA A 84 18.22 -1.52 4.32
N ARG A 85 17.41 -0.49 4.04
CA ARG A 85 15.96 -0.60 3.85
C ARG A 85 15.58 -1.59 2.74
N ALA A 86 16.39 -1.70 1.69
CA ALA A 86 16.11 -2.61 0.57
C ALA A 86 16.30 -4.10 0.93
N ASN A 87 17.02 -4.41 2.01
CA ASN A 87 17.46 -5.77 2.32
C ASN A 87 16.54 -6.50 3.32
N GLY A 88 15.53 -5.81 3.85
CA GLY A 88 14.55 -6.40 4.77
C GLY A 88 13.41 -7.14 4.04
N THR A 89 12.46 -7.60 4.84
CA THR A 89 11.19 -8.15 4.37
C THR A 89 10.01 -7.38 4.94
N SER A 90 8.92 -7.30 4.18
CA SER A 90 7.62 -6.82 4.63
C SER A 90 7.03 -7.72 5.73
N PRO A 91 5.95 -7.31 6.42
CA PRO A 91 5.30 -8.11 7.47
C PRO A 91 4.86 -9.51 7.03
N ASP A 92 4.55 -9.68 5.76
CA ASP A 92 4.17 -10.95 5.11
C ASP A 92 5.37 -11.73 4.51
N GLY A 93 6.61 -11.25 4.74
CA GLY A 93 7.84 -11.99 4.46
C GLY A 93 8.45 -11.77 3.08
N TYR A 94 7.92 -10.86 2.26
CA TYR A 94 8.46 -10.59 0.93
C TYR A 94 9.55 -9.52 0.93
N SER A 95 10.55 -9.66 0.05
CA SER A 95 11.53 -8.60 -0.19
C SER A 95 10.95 -7.52 -1.09
N ALA A 96 11.53 -6.30 -1.03
CA ALA A 96 11.14 -5.21 -1.93
C ALA A 96 11.27 -5.61 -3.41
N LEU A 97 12.35 -6.32 -3.76
CA LEU A 97 12.55 -6.81 -5.12
C LEU A 97 11.50 -7.86 -5.52
N GLY A 98 11.14 -8.75 -4.59
CA GLY A 98 10.11 -9.77 -4.81
C GLY A 98 8.74 -9.14 -5.09
N LEU A 99 8.32 -8.17 -4.28
CA LEU A 99 7.07 -7.43 -4.47
C LEU A 99 7.05 -6.69 -5.82
N ALA A 100 8.14 -6.01 -6.17
CA ALA A 100 8.25 -5.31 -7.46
C ALA A 100 8.26 -6.25 -8.68
N ALA A 101 8.62 -7.52 -8.51
CA ALA A 101 8.55 -8.52 -9.56
C ALA A 101 7.16 -9.16 -9.66
N PHE A 102 6.48 -9.33 -8.52
CA PHE A 102 5.16 -9.97 -8.44
C PHE A 102 4.03 -9.10 -8.98
N PHE A 103 4.01 -7.81 -8.66
CA PHE A 103 2.92 -6.88 -9.01
C PHE A 103 3.12 -6.15 -10.36
N LYS A 104 4.00 -6.65 -11.23
CA LYS A 104 4.32 -6.06 -12.53
C LYS A 104 3.35 -6.42 -13.64
#